data_AF-A0A6A0RCY0-F1
#
_entry.id   AF-A0A6A0RCY0-F1
#
_cell.length_a   1.000
_cell.length_b   1.000
_cell.length_c   1.000
_cell.angle_alpha   90.00
_cell.angle_beta   90.00
_cell.angle_gamma   90.00
#
_symmetry.space_group_name_H-M   'P 1'
#
loop_
_entity.id
_entity.type
_entity.pdbx_description
1 polymer ?
#
loop_
_entity_poly.entity_id
_entity_poly.type
_entity_poly.pdbx_seq_one_letter_code
_entity_poly.pdbx_strand_id
1 'polypeptide(L)'
;MARQPGRHQFLRPLAAGLALSAFYVSVVSLPLEASVELGLSPSQTSTWILIAWGFPSLIMLVFVAIYRLPLAITGNVFILIFVLLLGGELSWPQLVGATMTAGAIVLLLGVTGLTDRLARLLPPPIVHGILAGAVLGL
;
A
#
# COMPACT_ATOMS: atom_id res chain seq x y z
N MET A 1 -39.34 21.82 2.36
CA MET A 1 -39.28 20.62 1.49
C MET A 1 -37.84 20.12 1.43
N ALA A 2 -37.50 19.08 2.19
CA ALA A 2 -36.18 18.47 2.17
C ALA A 2 -36.03 17.63 0.89
N ARG A 3 -35.08 17.98 0.02
CA ARG A 3 -34.73 17.17 -1.16
C ARG A 3 -34.22 15.83 -0.66
N GLN A 4 -34.95 14.73 -0.90
CA GLN A 4 -34.45 13.40 -0.61
C GLN A 4 -33.14 13.20 -1.41
N PRO A 5 -32.02 12.84 -0.76
CA PRO A 5 -30.78 12.56 -1.47
C PRO A 5 -31.03 11.39 -2.43
N GLY A 6 -31.03 11.69 -3.73
CA GLY A 6 -31.39 10.72 -4.75
C GLY A 6 -30.44 9.52 -4.70
N ARG A 7 -30.98 8.30 -4.89
CA ARG A 7 -30.24 7.02 -4.88
C ARG A 7 -28.89 7.07 -5.62
N HIS A 8 -28.79 7.86 -6.69
CA HIS A 8 -27.55 8.10 -7.44
C HIS A 8 -26.36 8.66 -6.62
N GLN A 9 -26.62 9.40 -5.54
CA GLN A 9 -25.59 9.93 -4.64
C GLN A 9 -24.93 8.83 -3.79
N PHE A 10 -25.65 7.73 -3.51
CA PHE A 10 -25.12 6.60 -2.76
C PHE A 10 -24.54 5.50 -3.66
N LEU A 11 -25.13 5.29 -4.84
CA LEU A 11 -24.69 4.29 -5.80
C LEU A 11 -23.29 4.59 -6.37
N ARG A 12 -22.97 5.88 -6.59
CA ARG A 12 -21.68 6.29 -7.17
C ARG A 12 -20.48 6.01 -6.24
N PRO A 13 -20.47 6.46 -4.96
CA PRO A 13 -19.39 6.13 -4.04
C PRO A 13 -19.26 4.63 -3.78
N LEU A 14 -20.39 3.92 -3.71
CA LEU A 14 -20.38 2.47 -3.53
C LEU A 14 -19.70 1.77 -4.72
N ALA A 15 -20.07 2.13 -5.95
CA ALA A 15 -19.46 1.57 -7.15
C ALA A 15 -17.95 1.91 -7.22
N ALA A 16 -17.56 3.13 -6.90
CA ALA A 16 -16.15 3.52 -6.85
C ALA A 16 -15.36 2.73 -5.78
N GLY A 17 -15.94 2.53 -4.59
CA GLY A 17 -15.36 1.71 -3.53
C GLY A 17 -15.20 0.25 -3.94
N LEU A 18 -16.19 -0.33 -4.63
CA LEU A 18 -16.11 -1.68 -5.17
C LEU A 18 -15.00 -1.81 -6.22
N ALA A 19 -14.91 -0.85 -7.15
CA ALA A 19 -13.84 -0.82 -8.15
C ALA A 19 -12.45 -0.72 -7.51
N LEU A 20 -12.30 0.15 -6.49
CA LEU A 20 -11.05 0.26 -5.74
C LEU A 20 -10.70 -1.03 -4.99
N SER A 21 -11.71 -1.72 -4.45
CA SER A 21 -11.52 -2.98 -3.73
C SER A 21 -11.01 -4.09 -4.67
N ALA A 22 -11.51 -4.13 -5.90
CA ALA A 22 -11.03 -5.07 -6.91
C ALA A 22 -9.53 -4.89 -7.18
N PHE A 23 -9.04 -3.65 -7.27
CA PHE A 23 -7.60 -3.37 -7.40
C PHE A 23 -6.79 -3.96 -6.24
N TYR A 24 -7.20 -3.71 -4.99
CA TYR A 24 -6.51 -4.25 -3.82
C TYR A 24 -6.50 -5.77 -3.75
N VAL A 25 -7.60 -6.42 -4.17
CA VAL A 25 -7.69 -7.89 -4.23
C VAL A 25 -6.78 -8.42 -5.33
N SER A 26 -6.73 -7.79 -6.51
CA SER A 26 -5.82 -8.20 -7.59
C SER A 26 -4.35 -8.13 -7.16
N VAL A 27 -3.95 -7.09 -6.41
CA VAL A 27 -2.57 -6.91 -5.95
C VAL A 27 -2.14 -7.96 -4.91
N VAL A 28 -3.08 -8.68 -4.24
CA VAL A 28 -2.76 -9.82 -3.35
C VAL A 28 -2.08 -10.97 -4.11
N SER A 29 -2.22 -11.05 -5.43
CA SER A 29 -1.49 -12.05 -6.23
C SER A 29 0.03 -11.90 -6.16
N LEU A 30 0.55 -10.67 -5.99
CA LEU A 30 1.99 -10.40 -5.95
C LEU A 30 2.71 -11.01 -4.73
N PRO A 31 2.25 -10.86 -3.47
CA PRO A 31 2.89 -11.56 -2.36
C PRO A 31 2.73 -13.08 -2.45
N LEU A 32 1.68 -13.59 -3.11
CA LEU A 32 1.56 -15.03 -3.35
C LEU A 32 2.64 -15.53 -4.31
N GLU A 33 2.90 -14.79 -5.39
CA GLU A 33 3.98 -15.07 -6.33
C GLU A 33 5.36 -14.96 -5.66
N ALA A 34 5.61 -13.85 -4.96
CA ALA A 34 6.84 -13.63 -4.20
C ALA A 34 7.09 -14.74 -3.16
N SER A 35 6.04 -15.19 -2.48
CA SER A 35 6.13 -16.30 -1.52
C SER A 35 6.60 -17.60 -2.15
N VAL A 36 6.18 -17.90 -3.39
CA VAL A 36 6.62 -19.09 -4.12
C VAL A 36 8.08 -18.95 -4.51
N GLU A 37 8.47 -17.80 -5.06
CA GLU A 37 9.85 -17.51 -5.47
C GLU A 37 10.84 -17.59 -4.30
N LEU A 38 10.44 -17.05 -3.14
CA LEU A 38 11.24 -17.02 -1.93
C LEU A 38 11.17 -18.32 -1.10
N GLY A 39 10.39 -19.31 -1.55
CA GLY A 39 10.20 -20.58 -0.84
C GLY A 39 9.60 -20.42 0.56
N LEU A 40 8.73 -19.44 0.76
CA LEU A 40 8.10 -19.17 2.05
C LEU A 40 7.12 -20.27 2.44
N SER A 41 7.02 -20.53 3.74
CA SER A 41 6.04 -21.49 4.25
C SER A 41 4.60 -20.98 4.05
N PRO A 42 3.60 -21.88 4.05
CA PRO A 42 2.19 -21.48 4.03
C PRO A 42 1.81 -20.57 5.21
N SER A 43 2.42 -20.77 6.39
CA SER A 43 2.18 -19.93 7.56
C SER A 43 2.79 -18.54 7.41
N GLN A 44 3.99 -18.42 6.85
CA GLN A 44 4.62 -17.13 6.55
C GLN A 44 3.80 -16.34 5.53
N THR A 45 3.38 -17.00 4.45
CA THR A 45 2.58 -16.38 3.38
C THR A 45 1.23 -15.87 3.89
N SER A 46 0.48 -16.71 4.60
CA SER A 46 -0.82 -16.32 5.16
C SER A 46 -0.68 -15.22 6.22
N THR A 47 0.36 -15.27 7.06
CA THR A 47 0.65 -14.20 8.04
C THR A 47 0.97 -12.88 7.34
N TRP A 48 1.80 -12.92 6.29
CA TRP A 48 2.14 -11.71 5.53
C TRP A 48 0.89 -11.08 4.92
N ILE A 49 0.05 -11.87 4.25
CA ILE A 49 -1.21 -11.37 3.67
C ILE A 49 -2.14 -10.82 4.74
N LEU A 50 -2.32 -11.52 5.86
CA LEU A 50 -3.18 -11.07 6.97
C LEU A 50 -2.72 -9.74 7.55
N ILE A 51 -1.41 -9.56 7.77
CA ILE A 51 -0.84 -8.35 8.36
C ILE A 51 -0.75 -7.21 7.34
N ALA A 52 -0.57 -7.49 6.05
CA ALA A 52 -0.47 -6.45 5.02
C ALA A 52 -1.83 -6.00 4.47
N TRP A 53 -2.87 -6.86 4.53
CA TRP A 53 -4.23 -6.53 4.08
C TRP A 53 -5.26 -6.44 5.21
N GLY A 54 -5.29 -7.39 6.14
CA GLY A 54 -6.33 -7.48 7.16
C GLY A 54 -6.23 -6.37 8.19
N PHE A 55 -5.15 -6.36 8.98
CA PHE A 55 -4.97 -5.40 10.07
C PHE A 55 -4.96 -3.93 9.62
N PRO A 56 -4.26 -3.54 8.55
CA PRO A 56 -4.21 -2.15 8.11
C PRO A 56 -5.53 -1.65 7.53
N SER A 57 -6.36 -2.54 6.98
CA SER A 57 -7.71 -2.16 6.51
C SER A 57 -8.62 -1.76 7.67
N LEU A 58 -8.47 -2.38 8.85
CA LEU A 58 -9.19 -1.95 10.06
C LEU A 58 -8.74 -0.54 10.48
N ILE A 59 -7.43 -0.29 10.50
CA ILE A 59 -6.87 1.03 10.80
C ILE A 59 -7.36 2.07 9.79
N MET A 60 -7.34 1.72 8.51
CA MET A 60 -7.83 2.57 7.42
C MET A 60 -9.29 2.97 7.65
N LEU A 61 -10.18 2.02 7.96
CA LEU A 61 -11.59 2.31 8.24
C LEU A 61 -11.74 3.30 9.41
N VAL A 62 -11.02 3.09 10.50
CA VAL A 62 -11.05 3.97 11.67
C VAL A 62 -10.55 5.38 11.32
N PHE A 63 -9.41 5.49 10.65
CA PHE A 63 -8.81 6.79 10.33
C PHE A 63 -9.61 7.56 9.27
N VAL A 64 -10.15 6.89 8.25
CA VAL A 64 -11.04 7.54 7.27
C VAL A 64 -12.30 8.07 7.97
N ALA A 65 -12.86 7.32 8.93
CA ALA A 65 -14.04 7.74 9.68
C ALA A 65 -13.78 8.97 10.58
N ILE A 66 -12.62 9.01 11.24
CA ILE A 66 -12.24 10.08 12.16
C ILE A 66 -11.76 11.33 11.40
N TYR A 67 -10.78 11.17 10.51
CA TYR A 67 -10.09 12.29 9.86
C TYR A 67 -10.77 12.75 8.56
N ARG A 68 -11.72 11.96 8.02
CA ARG A 68 -12.44 12.28 6.78
C ARG A 68 -11.52 12.51 5.58
N LEU A 69 -10.36 11.85 5.58
CA LEU A 69 -9.38 11.86 4.50
C LEU A 69 -9.53 10.58 3.66
N PRO A 70 -9.39 10.64 2.33
CA PRO A 70 -9.34 9.45 1.48
C PRO A 70 -7.99 8.74 1.65
N LEU A 71 -7.86 7.96 2.71
CA LEU A 71 -6.64 7.23 3.06
C LEU A 71 -6.67 5.80 2.53
N ALA A 72 -5.50 5.35 2.09
CA ALA A 72 -5.21 3.97 1.68
C ALA A 72 -3.99 3.50 2.45
N ILE A 73 -4.19 2.64 3.47
CA ILE A 73 -3.13 2.23 4.41
C ILE A 73 -2.82 0.72 4.29
N THR A 74 -3.35 0.06 3.27
CA THR A 74 -3.26 -1.39 3.05
C THR A 74 -2.49 -1.70 1.78
N GLY A 75 -1.90 -2.90 1.69
CA GLY A 75 -1.31 -3.43 0.44
C GLY A 75 -0.36 -2.45 -0.26
N ASN A 76 0.83 -2.23 0.30
CA ASN A 76 1.78 -1.27 -0.25
C ASN A 76 2.51 -1.88 -1.47
N VAL A 77 2.19 -1.39 -2.68
CA VAL A 77 2.79 -1.95 -3.90
C VAL A 77 4.32 -1.77 -3.95
N PHE A 78 4.85 -0.70 -3.35
CA PHE A 78 6.29 -0.43 -3.34
C PHE A 78 7.08 -1.45 -2.52
N ILE A 79 6.51 -1.97 -1.42
CA ILE A 79 7.20 -3.04 -0.68
C ILE A 79 7.22 -4.35 -1.48
N LEU A 80 6.19 -4.62 -2.27
CA LEU A 80 6.13 -5.81 -3.12
C LEU A 80 7.13 -5.73 -4.25
N ILE A 81 7.23 -4.58 -4.93
CA ILE A 81 8.25 -4.32 -5.95
C ILE A 81 9.65 -4.49 -5.34
N PHE A 82 9.91 -3.94 -4.15
CA PHE A 82 11.18 -4.12 -3.46
C PHE A 82 11.52 -5.59 -3.17
N VAL A 83 10.55 -6.36 -2.66
CA VAL A 83 10.73 -7.77 -2.34
C VAL A 83 10.97 -8.61 -3.60
N LEU A 84 10.21 -8.37 -4.68
CA LEU A 84 10.36 -9.09 -5.95
C LEU A 84 11.70 -8.76 -6.62
N LEU A 85 12.10 -7.48 -6.63
CA LEU A 85 13.34 -7.05 -7.29
C LEU A 85 14.59 -7.60 -6.60
N LEU A 86 14.58 -7.68 -5.26
CA LEU A 86 15.75 -8.11 -4.49
C LEU A 86 15.64 -9.56 -3.99
N GLY A 87 14.54 -10.25 -4.25
CA GLY A 87 14.30 -11.61 -3.74
C GLY A 87 15.28 -12.65 -4.25
N GLY A 88 15.82 -12.45 -5.46
CA GLY A 88 16.89 -13.29 -6.00
C GLY A 88 18.29 -13.01 -5.43
N GLU A 89 18.48 -11.86 -4.77
CA GLU A 89 19.78 -11.42 -4.24
C GLU A 89 19.86 -11.49 -2.71
N LEU A 90 18.74 -11.27 -2.03
CA LEU A 90 18.65 -11.17 -0.58
C LEU A 90 17.74 -12.27 -0.02
N SER A 91 18.21 -12.92 1.04
CA SER A 91 17.41 -13.88 1.80
C SER A 91 16.22 -13.20 2.50
N TRP A 92 15.17 -13.97 2.80
CA TRP A 92 13.99 -13.47 3.51
C TRP A 92 14.32 -12.70 4.81
N PRO A 93 15.23 -13.14 5.69
CA PRO A 93 15.63 -12.35 6.86
C PRO A 93 16.31 -11.02 6.52
N GLN A 94 17.09 -10.95 5.44
CA GLN A 94 17.71 -9.70 4.97
C GLN A 94 16.66 -8.72 4.44
N LEU A 95 15.66 -9.20 3.70
CA LEU A 95 14.53 -8.39 3.25
C LEU A 95 13.71 -7.83 4.41
N VAL A 96 13.45 -8.65 5.44
CA VAL A 96 12.79 -8.21 6.68
C VAL A 96 13.63 -7.14 7.38
N GLY A 97 14.94 -7.35 7.53
CA GLY A 97 15.85 -6.38 8.13
C GLY A 97 15.88 -5.06 7.37
N ALA A 98 15.97 -5.10 6.04
CA ALA A 98 15.91 -3.90 5.19
C ALA A 98 14.58 -3.15 5.34
N THR A 99 13.47 -3.88 5.43
CA THR A 99 12.13 -3.29 5.66
C THR A 99 12.04 -2.64 7.04
N MET A 100 12.61 -3.25 8.08
CA MET A 100 12.67 -2.66 9.42
C MET A 100 13.49 -1.37 9.43
N THR A 101 14.65 -1.36 8.77
CA THR A 101 15.49 -0.15 8.65
C THR A 101 14.76 0.96 7.91
N ALA A 102 14.13 0.64 6.77
CA ALA A 102 13.32 1.60 6.02
C ALA A 102 12.16 2.16 6.87
N GLY A 103 11.44 1.29 7.58
CA GLY A 103 10.36 1.69 8.48
C GLY A 103 10.83 2.61 9.61
N ALA A 104 11.97 2.32 10.22
CA ALA A 104 12.57 3.18 11.24
C ALA A 104 12.92 4.57 10.68
N ILE A 105 13.51 4.63 9.49
CA ILE A 105 13.85 5.90 8.82
C ILE A 105 12.56 6.69 8.51
N VAL A 106 11.56 6.05 7.89
CA VAL A 106 10.29 6.71 7.55
C VAL A 106 9.57 7.21 8.79
N LEU A 107 9.57 6.43 9.87
CA LEU A 107 8.99 6.84 11.15
C LEU A 107 9.72 8.07 11.71
N LEU A 108 11.05 8.06 11.74
CA LEU A 108 11.85 9.20 12.19
C LEU A 108 11.57 10.46 11.38
N LEU A 109 11.47 10.35 10.06
CA LEU A 109 11.12 11.47 9.18
C LEU A 109 9.71 12.00 9.44
N GLY A 110 8.75 11.09 9.66
CA GLY A 110 7.36 11.43 9.96
C GLY A 110 7.22 12.18 11.29
N VAL A 111 7.84 11.68 12.37
CA VAL A 111 7.74 12.32 13.70
C VAL A 111 8.50 13.63 13.80
N THR A 112 9.57 13.81 13.01
CA THR A 112 10.33 15.07 12.98
C THR A 112 9.75 16.12 12.04
N GLY A 113 8.77 15.76 11.20
CA GLY A 113 8.20 16.65 10.19
C GLY A 113 9.14 16.96 9.02
N LEU A 114 10.27 16.26 8.90
CA LEU A 114 11.24 16.45 7.82
C LEU A 114 10.72 15.98 6.46
N THR A 115 9.66 15.17 6.43
CA THR A 115 9.05 14.62 5.21
C THR A 115 8.78 15.69 4.16
N ASP A 116 8.22 16.84 4.56
CA ASP A 116 7.89 17.94 3.66
C ASP A 116 9.14 18.62 3.06
N ARG A 117 10.22 18.73 3.84
CA ARG A 117 11.51 19.24 3.33
C ARG A 117 12.13 18.30 2.31
N LEU A 118 12.09 16.99 2.59
CA LEU A 118 12.65 15.99 1.68
C LEU A 118 11.82 15.84 0.42
N ALA A 119 10.48 15.89 0.52
CA ALA A 119 9.59 15.81 -0.64
C ALA A 119 9.87 16.93 -1.65
N ARG A 120 10.20 18.15 -1.18
CA ARG A 120 10.60 19.27 -2.04
C ARG A 120 11.93 19.09 -2.77
N LEU A 121 12.77 18.16 -2.34
CA LEU A 121 14.04 17.88 -3.03
C LEU A 121 13.83 17.02 -4.28
N LEU A 122 12.70 16.32 -4.39
CA LEU A 122 12.40 15.46 -5.54
C LEU A 122 11.92 16.32 -6.72
N PRO A 123 12.64 16.34 -7.86
CA PRO A 123 12.17 17.02 -9.06
C PRO A 123 10.81 16.43 -9.50
N PRO A 124 9.84 17.26 -9.91
CA PRO A 124 8.53 16.78 -10.39
C PRO A 124 8.61 15.66 -11.44
N PRO A 125 9.56 15.65 -12.40
CA PRO A 125 9.69 14.55 -13.35
C PRO A 125 9.89 13.17 -12.72
N ILE A 126 10.58 13.07 -11.57
CA ILE A 126 10.77 11.79 -10.87
C ILE A 126 9.44 11.29 -10.31
N VAL A 127 8.67 12.19 -9.68
CA VAL A 127 7.36 11.86 -9.12
C VAL A 127 6.41 11.41 -10.21
N HIS A 128 6.38 12.11 -11.34
CA HIS A 128 5.56 11.73 -12.49
C HIS A 128 6.01 10.39 -13.09
N GLY A 129 7.32 10.11 -13.16
CA GLY A 129 7.85 8.84 -13.63
C GLY A 129 7.40 7.65 -12.78
N ILE A 130 7.43 7.79 -11.45
CA ILE A 130 6.94 6.76 -10.52
C ILE A 130 5.44 6.51 -10.73
N LEU A 131 4.64 7.58 -10.86
CA LEU A 131 3.20 7.47 -11.13
C LEU A 131 2.93 6.80 -12.48
N ALA A 132 3.71 7.13 -13.51
CA ALA A 132 3.59 6.54 -14.83
C ALA A 132 3.95 5.04 -14.80
N GLY A 133 5.05 4.65 -14.15
CA GLY A 133 5.43 3.24 -13.98
C GLY A 133 4.35 2.44 -13.26
N ALA A 134 3.80 2.97 -12.17
CA ALA A 134 2.73 2.31 -11.41
C ALA A 134 1.43 2.12 -12.21
N VAL A 135 1.12 3.01 -13.16
CA VAL A 135 -0.08 2.93 -14.01
C VAL A 135 0.15 2.06 -15.24
N LEU A 136 1.36 2.11 -15.82
CA LEU A 136 1.68 1.43 -17.08
C LEU A 136 2.24 0.02 -16.91
N GLY A 137 2.66 -0.36 -15.69
CA GLY A 137 3.22 -1.69 -15.41
C GLY A 137 4.63 -1.91 -15.98
N LEU A 138 5.45 -0.84 -16.03
CA LEU A 138 6.87 -0.88 -16.41
C LEU A 138 7.77 -1.05 -15.18
#